data_AF-A0AA35QZK4-F1
#
_entry.id   AF-A0AA35QZK4-F1
#
_cell.length_a   1.000
_cell.length_b   1.000
_cell.length_c   1.000
_cell.angle_alpha   90.00
_cell.angle_beta   90.00
_cell.angle_gamma   90.00
#
_symmetry.space_group_name_H-M   'P 1'
#
loop_
_entity.id
_entity.type
_entity.pdbx_description
1 polymer ?
#
loop_
_entity_poly.entity_id
_entity_poly.type
_entity_poly.pdbx_seq_one_letter_code
_entity_poly.pdbx_strand_id
1 'polypeptide(L)'
;MILAGFIRDQGVELAQAVSVDLKVPAHAEIVLEGYVIPGEERMEGPFGDHTGYYSLAEPYPVFHVTTITRRHNPIYPTTFVGRPPTEDYWMGKVTERVFMPLIRLILPEVVDINMPAEGIFHNLILVSMKKEYPGHARKVMYGLWGLGLLSLTKVIVVVDDFVDVQNPSEVAWRVANNINPATDLVLVDGPIDDLDVASPTPRFGSKVGIDATRKGPEEGYHRQWPPDIEMSPDIRDRVTERWAELGLGDIIPSDRSAS
;
A
#
# COMPACT_ATOMS: atom_id res chain seq x y z
N MET A 1 20.45 -0.66 8.71
CA MET A 1 20.88 0.72 9.06
C MET A 1 21.18 1.63 7.87
N ILE A 2 21.62 1.11 6.72
CA ILE A 2 21.96 1.94 5.55
C ILE A 2 20.77 2.80 5.06
N LEU A 3 19.58 2.20 4.89
CA LEU A 3 18.38 2.94 4.45
C LEU A 3 18.00 4.07 5.43
N ALA A 4 18.01 3.79 6.73
CA ALA A 4 17.76 4.82 7.75
C ALA A 4 18.79 5.95 7.69
N GLY A 5 20.06 5.64 7.39
CA GLY A 5 21.09 6.65 7.21
C GLY A 5 20.92 7.49 5.96
N PHE A 6 20.52 6.87 4.84
CA PHE A 6 20.18 7.57 3.60
C PHE A 6 19.01 8.54 3.79
N ILE A 7 17.93 8.11 4.44
CA ILE A 7 16.75 8.96 4.71
C ILE A 7 17.12 10.14 5.62
N ARG A 8 18.02 9.93 6.58
CA ARG A 8 18.46 10.96 7.54
C ARG A 8 19.62 11.83 7.05
N ASP A 9 20.18 11.54 5.86
CA ASP A 9 21.41 12.12 5.33
C ASP A 9 22.61 12.05 6.31
N GLN A 10 22.62 11.04 7.19
CA GLN A 10 23.67 10.82 8.18
C GLN A 10 23.63 9.38 8.70
N GLY A 11 24.80 8.81 9.02
CA GLY A 11 24.90 7.48 9.62
C GLY A 11 24.12 7.38 10.94
N VAL A 12 23.52 6.20 11.20
CA VAL A 12 22.92 5.94 12.51
C VAL A 12 24.02 5.53 13.49
N GLU A 13 24.15 6.27 14.58
CA GLU A 13 25.07 5.92 15.67
C GLU A 13 24.63 4.63 16.36
N LEU A 14 25.58 3.71 16.56
CA LEU A 14 25.35 2.39 17.11
C LEU A 14 26.22 2.16 18.34
N ALA A 15 25.68 1.47 19.34
CA ALA A 15 26.38 0.98 20.51
C ALA A 15 26.42 -0.55 20.51
N GLN A 16 27.47 -1.13 21.11
CA GLN A 16 27.54 -2.57 21.35
C GLN A 16 26.56 -2.94 22.48
N ALA A 17 25.74 -3.97 22.25
CA ALA A 17 24.89 -4.56 23.28
C ALA A 17 25.73 -5.19 24.42
N VAL A 18 25.15 -5.33 25.60
CA VAL A 18 25.87 -5.76 26.81
C VAL A 18 26.04 -7.28 26.89
N SER A 19 24.99 -8.04 26.59
CA SER A 19 24.93 -9.49 26.78
C SER A 19 24.95 -10.29 25.47
N VAL A 20 24.84 -9.62 24.31
CA VAL A 20 24.84 -10.25 22.98
C VAL A 20 25.80 -9.52 22.03
N ASP A 21 26.31 -10.25 21.03
CA ASP A 21 27.18 -9.64 20.00
C ASP A 21 26.37 -9.00 18.87
N LEU A 22 25.54 -8.01 19.24
CA LEU A 22 24.73 -7.22 18.32
C LEU A 22 24.96 -5.73 18.57
N LYS A 23 24.78 -4.93 17.52
CA LYS A 23 24.79 -3.47 17.61
C LYS A 23 23.36 -2.92 17.60
N VAL A 24 23.09 -1.98 18.49
CA VAL A 24 21.77 -1.35 18.65
C VAL A 24 21.88 0.18 18.47
N PRO A 25 20.80 0.90 18.10
CA PRO A 25 20.84 2.36 18.01
C PRO A 25 21.28 3.00 19.33
N ALA A 26 22.34 3.81 19.30
CA ALA A 26 22.95 4.38 20.51
C ALA A 26 22.00 5.32 21.29
N HIS A 27 20.99 5.85 20.62
CA HIS A 27 19.97 6.73 21.19
C HIS A 27 18.64 6.05 21.47
N ALA A 28 18.56 4.72 21.45
CA ALA A 28 17.36 4.00 21.83
C ALA A 28 16.95 4.34 23.28
N GLU A 29 15.65 4.48 23.52
CA GLU A 29 15.12 4.75 24.86
C GLU A 29 15.26 3.54 25.79
N ILE A 30 14.93 2.36 25.26
CA ILE A 30 14.95 1.06 25.94
C ILE A 30 15.45 0.01 24.93
N VAL A 31 16.34 -0.88 25.37
CA VAL A 31 16.81 -2.04 24.59
C VAL A 31 16.60 -3.30 25.43
N LEU A 32 15.99 -4.31 24.82
CA LEU A 32 15.82 -5.65 25.39
C LEU A 32 16.80 -6.59 24.70
N GLU A 33 17.67 -7.22 25.47
CA GLU A 33 18.67 -8.18 25.00
C GLU A 33 18.34 -9.56 25.55
N GLY A 34 18.61 -10.61 24.76
CA GLY A 34 18.14 -11.94 25.09
C GLY A 34 18.37 -12.95 23.99
N TYR A 35 17.64 -14.06 24.06
CA TYR A 35 17.69 -15.15 23.08
C TYR A 35 16.33 -15.80 22.89
N VAL A 36 16.20 -16.59 21.81
CA VAL A 36 15.06 -17.47 21.55
C VAL A 36 15.57 -18.90 21.53
N ILE A 37 14.85 -19.82 22.16
CA ILE A 37 15.17 -21.26 22.10
C ILE A 37 14.39 -21.86 20.92
N PRO A 38 15.06 -22.42 19.88
CA PRO A 38 14.35 -23.04 18.77
C PRO A 38 13.40 -24.14 19.24
N GLY A 39 12.13 -24.06 18.83
CA GLY A 39 11.08 -25.00 19.21
C GLY A 39 10.42 -24.73 20.57
N GLU A 40 10.87 -23.74 21.34
CA GLU A 40 10.12 -23.26 22.49
C GLU A 40 9.09 -22.22 22.05
N GLU A 41 7.82 -22.59 22.16
CA GLU A 41 6.70 -21.75 21.78
C GLU A 41 5.72 -21.57 22.94
N ARG A 42 5.00 -20.44 22.93
CA ARG A 42 3.85 -20.19 23.80
C ARG A 42 2.70 -19.64 22.98
N MET A 43 1.49 -19.82 23.50
CA MET A 43 0.29 -19.26 22.89
C MET A 43 0.34 -17.74 22.96
N GLU A 44 0.34 -17.09 21.80
CA GLU A 44 0.19 -15.64 21.61
C GLU A 44 -1.27 -15.34 21.20
N GLY A 45 -1.75 -14.12 21.48
CA GLY A 45 -3.11 -13.72 21.14
C GLY A 45 -4.21 -14.28 22.05
N PRO A 46 -5.49 -14.07 21.68
CA PRO A 46 -5.94 -13.33 20.50
C PRO A 46 -5.56 -11.85 20.59
N PHE A 47 -5.31 -11.23 19.44
CA PHE A 47 -4.90 -9.83 19.35
C PHE A 47 -5.64 -9.11 18.23
N GLY A 48 -6.08 -7.87 18.45
CA GLY A 48 -6.71 -7.07 17.41
C GLY A 48 -5.66 -6.55 16.45
N ASP A 49 -5.79 -6.85 15.15
CA ASP A 49 -4.75 -6.60 14.16
C ASP A 49 -5.13 -5.47 13.18
N HIS A 50 -4.15 -5.03 12.38
CA HIS A 50 -4.29 -4.03 11.32
C HIS A 50 -5.32 -4.43 10.25
N THR A 51 -5.71 -5.71 10.18
CA THR A 51 -6.80 -6.19 9.32
C THR A 51 -8.17 -5.69 9.79
N GLY A 52 -8.27 -5.19 11.02
CA GLY A 52 -9.52 -4.84 11.69
C GLY A 52 -10.24 -6.03 12.34
N TYR A 53 -9.63 -7.22 12.30
CA TYR A 53 -10.15 -8.44 12.93
C TYR A 53 -9.27 -8.86 14.12
N TYR A 54 -9.79 -9.77 14.95
CA TYR A 54 -8.97 -10.46 15.93
C TYR A 54 -8.22 -11.60 15.26
N SER A 55 -6.90 -11.56 15.32
CA SER A 55 -6.04 -12.71 15.03
C SER A 55 -6.30 -13.79 16.09
N LEU A 56 -6.36 -15.04 15.63
CA LEU A 56 -6.57 -16.17 16.50
C LEU A 56 -5.31 -16.46 17.32
N ALA A 57 -5.48 -17.16 18.44
CA ALA A 57 -4.36 -17.53 19.27
C ALA A 57 -3.56 -18.66 18.61
N GLU A 58 -2.25 -18.47 18.48
CA GLU A 58 -1.35 -19.44 17.85
C GLU A 58 -0.02 -19.58 18.62
N PRO A 59 0.72 -20.71 18.48
CA PRO A 59 2.05 -20.87 19.06
C PRO A 59 3.07 -19.94 18.38
N TYR A 60 3.76 -19.11 19.17
CA TYR A 60 4.87 -18.27 18.72
C TYR A 60 6.13 -18.46 19.56
N PRO A 61 7.33 -18.19 19.02
CA PRO A 61 8.59 -18.32 19.75
C PRO A 61 8.67 -17.45 21.00
N VAL A 62 9.25 -17.98 22.07
CA VAL A 62 9.46 -17.24 23.32
C VAL A 62 10.77 -16.46 23.28
N PHE A 63 10.70 -15.14 23.49
CA PHE A 63 11.87 -14.31 23.70
C PHE A 63 12.26 -14.23 25.18
N HIS A 64 13.43 -14.76 25.53
CA HIS A 64 13.98 -14.73 26.89
C HIS A 64 14.86 -13.50 27.09
N VAL A 65 14.33 -12.50 27.78
CA VAL A 65 15.07 -11.27 28.11
C VAL A 65 16.08 -11.56 29.22
N THR A 66 17.36 -11.33 28.94
CA THR A 66 18.47 -11.50 29.89
C THR A 66 19.01 -10.15 30.38
N THR A 67 18.83 -9.08 29.62
CA THR A 67 19.34 -7.76 29.96
C THR A 67 18.42 -6.66 29.42
N ILE A 68 18.18 -5.63 30.22
CA ILE A 68 17.44 -4.43 29.82
C ILE A 68 18.37 -3.24 30.04
N THR A 69 18.70 -2.52 28.97
CA THR A 69 19.42 -1.24 29.06
C THR A 69 18.48 -0.10 28.66
N ARG A 70 18.67 1.08 29.26
CA ARG A 70 17.79 2.24 29.06
C ARG A 70 18.46 3.56 29.38
N ARG A 71 17.88 4.67 28.90
CA ARG A 71 18.22 6.02 29.35
C ARG A 71 17.82 6.25 30.82
N HIS A 72 18.39 7.29 31.45
CA HIS A 72 18.10 7.65 32.86
C HIS A 72 16.60 7.91 33.11
N ASN A 73 15.90 8.48 32.14
CA ASN A 73 14.45 8.71 32.16
C ASN A 73 13.86 8.31 30.79
N PRO A 74 13.58 7.01 30.56
CA PRO A 74 13.21 6.51 29.26
C PRO A 74 11.77 6.90 28.92
N ILE A 75 11.52 7.15 27.64
CA ILE A 75 10.19 7.20 27.08
C ILE A 75 9.85 5.81 26.55
N TYR A 76 8.66 5.30 26.86
CA TYR A 76 8.15 4.06 26.27
C TYR A 76 7.22 4.41 25.10
N PRO A 77 7.72 4.41 23.84
CA PRO A 77 6.85 4.55 22.69
C PRO A 77 6.00 3.29 22.55
N THR A 78 4.70 3.46 22.39
CA THR A 78 3.77 2.37 22.09
C THR A 78 2.83 2.84 21.01
N THR A 79 2.38 1.89 20.21
CA THR A 79 1.31 2.08 19.25
C THR A 79 0.22 1.04 19.49
N PHE A 80 -0.87 1.17 18.76
CA PHE A 80 -1.88 0.13 18.65
C PHE A 80 -2.26 0.00 17.19
N VAL A 81 -2.67 -1.21 16.82
CA VAL A 81 -3.22 -1.50 15.49
C VAL A 81 -4.70 -1.84 15.64
N GLY A 82 -5.41 -1.77 14.52
CA GLY A 82 -6.83 -2.05 14.48
C GLY A 82 -7.37 -1.81 13.09
N ARG A 83 -8.67 -1.52 12.98
CA ARG A 83 -9.25 -1.17 11.69
C ARG A 83 -8.59 0.13 11.17
N PRO A 84 -7.98 0.13 9.97
CA PRO A 84 -7.28 1.28 9.44
C PRO A 84 -8.24 2.45 9.16
N PRO A 85 -7.76 3.71 9.16
CA PRO A 85 -6.35 4.09 9.34
C PRO A 85 -5.92 4.16 10.81
N THR A 86 -4.78 3.54 11.12
CA THR A 86 -4.04 3.63 12.39
C THR A 86 -2.60 4.08 12.10
N GLU A 87 -1.72 4.19 13.11
CA GLU A 87 -0.36 4.74 12.93
C GLU A 87 0.47 3.96 11.90
N ASP A 88 0.36 2.64 11.92
CA ASP A 88 1.00 1.69 11.00
C ASP A 88 0.58 1.92 9.53
N TYR A 89 -0.67 2.31 9.27
CA TYR A 89 -1.12 2.69 7.92
C TYR A 89 -0.29 3.85 7.37
N TRP A 90 -0.08 4.90 8.17
CA TRP A 90 0.70 6.06 7.74
C TRP A 90 2.19 5.74 7.56
N MET A 91 2.74 4.85 8.40
CA MET A 91 4.09 4.31 8.20
C MET A 91 4.22 3.53 6.88
N GLY A 92 3.21 2.70 6.58
CA GLY A 92 3.09 2.02 5.30
C GLY A 92 2.99 2.99 4.13
N LYS A 93 2.18 4.05 4.25
CA LYS A 93 2.00 5.07 3.22
C LYS A 93 3.30 5.79 2.87
N VAL A 94 4.16 6.07 3.86
CA VAL A 94 5.50 6.60 3.59
C VAL A 94 6.36 5.59 2.83
N THR A 95 6.30 4.32 3.23
CA THR A 95 7.03 3.23 2.55
C THR A 95 6.63 3.13 1.09
N GLU A 96 5.34 3.15 0.78
CA GLU A 96 4.81 3.21 -0.59
C GLU A 96 5.47 4.31 -1.43
N ARG A 97 5.55 5.54 -0.89
CA ARG A 97 6.16 6.68 -1.58
C ARG A 97 7.66 6.51 -1.78
N VAL A 98 8.38 6.02 -0.76
CA VAL A 98 9.83 5.79 -0.81
C VAL A 98 10.21 4.73 -1.84
N PHE A 99 9.38 3.69 -2.00
CA PHE A 99 9.65 2.60 -2.95
C PHE A 99 9.15 2.88 -4.38
N MET A 100 8.32 3.91 -4.59
CA MET A 100 7.79 4.26 -5.92
C MET A 100 8.88 4.42 -7.00
N PRO A 101 10.03 5.10 -6.76
CA PRO A 101 11.10 5.17 -7.76
C PRO A 101 11.66 3.80 -8.14
N LEU A 102 11.79 2.88 -7.17
CA LEU A 102 12.28 1.52 -7.42
C LEU A 102 11.27 0.70 -8.23
N ILE A 103 9.98 0.86 -7.97
CA ILE A 103 8.92 0.24 -8.78
C ILE A 103 9.01 0.73 -10.22
N ARG A 104 9.18 2.04 -10.45
CA ARG A 104 9.31 2.61 -11.81
C ARG A 104 10.58 2.18 -12.54
N LEU A 105 11.65 1.79 -11.83
CA LEU A 105 12.82 1.19 -12.48
C LEU A 105 12.51 -0.17 -13.13
N ILE A 106 11.53 -0.90 -12.58
CA ILE A 106 11.15 -2.23 -13.05
C ILE A 106 9.93 -2.16 -13.98
N LEU A 107 8.98 -1.29 -13.65
CA LEU A 107 7.72 -1.08 -14.35
C LEU A 107 7.59 0.42 -14.72
N PRO A 108 8.36 0.91 -15.71
CA PRO A 108 8.39 2.32 -16.08
C PRO A 108 7.06 2.88 -16.57
N GLU A 109 6.14 2.01 -17.00
CA GLU A 109 4.78 2.37 -17.39
C GLU A 109 3.88 2.76 -16.20
N VAL A 110 4.25 2.42 -14.96
CA VAL A 110 3.47 2.77 -13.77
C VAL A 110 3.66 4.26 -13.46
N VAL A 111 2.56 5.00 -13.49
CA VAL A 111 2.52 6.42 -13.18
C VAL A 111 2.44 6.61 -11.68
N ASP A 112 1.47 6.03 -11.00
CA ASP A 112 1.37 6.10 -9.55
C ASP A 112 0.70 4.83 -9.00
N ILE A 113 0.83 4.62 -7.70
CA ILE A 113 0.13 3.56 -6.97
C ILE A 113 -0.60 4.16 -5.77
N ASN A 114 -1.60 3.47 -5.23
CA ASN A 114 -2.14 3.76 -3.92
C ASN A 114 -2.52 2.45 -3.22
N MET A 115 -2.08 2.31 -1.98
CA MET A 115 -2.45 1.27 -1.04
C MET A 115 -3.40 1.88 0.00
N PRO A 116 -4.71 2.00 -0.31
CA PRO A 116 -5.67 2.74 0.52
C PRO A 116 -5.92 2.06 1.87
N ALA A 117 -6.37 2.84 2.86
CA ALA A 117 -6.69 2.33 4.20
C ALA A 117 -7.80 1.28 4.15
N GLU A 118 -8.81 1.49 3.31
CA GLU A 118 -9.91 0.57 3.02
C GLU A 118 -9.42 -0.78 2.50
N GLY A 119 -8.22 -0.78 1.91
CA GLY A 119 -7.50 -1.93 1.38
C GLY A 119 -6.58 -2.63 2.38
N ILE A 120 -6.62 -2.29 3.67
CA ILE A 120 -5.67 -2.78 4.69
C ILE A 120 -4.23 -2.50 4.23
N PHE A 121 -4.01 -1.32 3.62
CA PHE A 121 -2.75 -0.96 2.98
C PHE A 121 -2.38 -1.93 1.83
N HIS A 122 -1.76 -3.07 2.13
CA HIS A 122 -1.12 -3.93 1.13
C HIS A 122 -2.05 -4.92 0.43
N ASN A 123 -3.27 -5.15 0.94
CA ASN A 123 -4.20 -6.14 0.35
C ASN A 123 -4.85 -5.65 -0.94
N LEU A 124 -5.06 -4.34 -1.09
CA LEU A 124 -5.53 -3.69 -2.30
C LEU A 124 -4.51 -2.66 -2.77
N ILE A 125 -4.04 -2.79 -4.00
CA ILE A 125 -3.26 -1.77 -4.67
C ILE A 125 -4.03 -1.23 -5.88
N LEU A 126 -4.14 0.09 -5.95
CA LEU A 126 -4.65 0.84 -7.09
C LEU A 126 -3.44 1.33 -7.89
N VAL A 127 -3.45 1.19 -9.20
CA VAL A 127 -2.29 1.45 -10.06
C VAL A 127 -2.73 2.26 -11.26
N SER A 128 -2.17 3.44 -11.47
CA SER A 128 -2.33 4.19 -12.72
C SER A 128 -1.15 3.89 -13.64
N MET A 129 -1.42 3.66 -14.93
CA MET A 129 -0.37 3.31 -15.87
C MET A 129 -0.56 3.89 -17.27
N LYS A 130 0.56 4.11 -17.97
CA LYS A 130 0.59 4.46 -19.39
C LYS A 130 0.46 3.19 -20.23
N LYS A 131 -0.77 2.93 -20.70
CA LYS A 131 -1.05 1.79 -21.56
C LYS A 131 -0.58 2.07 -23.00
N GLU A 132 0.14 1.12 -23.59
CA GLU A 132 0.72 1.24 -24.93
C GLU A 132 0.29 0.10 -25.85
N TYR A 133 -0.11 -1.05 -25.30
CA TYR A 133 -0.47 -2.25 -26.07
C TYR A 133 -1.47 -3.15 -25.31
N PRO A 134 -2.16 -4.08 -26.00
CA PRO A 134 -3.08 -5.04 -25.39
C PRO A 134 -2.43 -5.90 -24.32
N GLY A 135 -3.09 -6.09 -23.18
CA GLY A 135 -2.57 -6.90 -22.08
C GLY A 135 -1.44 -6.25 -21.27
N HIS A 136 -1.09 -4.98 -21.55
CA HIS A 136 -0.06 -4.26 -20.78
C HIS A 136 -0.40 -4.18 -19.28
N ALA A 137 -1.68 -4.01 -18.93
CA ALA A 137 -2.15 -4.05 -17.54
C ALA A 137 -1.84 -5.38 -16.84
N ARG A 138 -1.97 -6.52 -17.55
CA ARG A 138 -1.63 -7.83 -17.00
C ARG A 138 -0.13 -7.96 -16.72
N LYS A 139 0.72 -7.43 -17.60
CA LYS A 139 2.17 -7.38 -17.37
C LYS A 139 2.51 -6.60 -16.09
N VAL A 140 1.84 -5.47 -15.86
CA VAL A 140 1.98 -4.71 -14.60
C VAL A 140 1.53 -5.52 -13.39
N MET A 141 0.37 -6.19 -13.45
CA MET A 141 -0.13 -7.04 -12.34
C MET A 141 0.88 -8.14 -11.97
N TYR A 142 1.35 -8.91 -12.95
CA TYR A 142 2.34 -9.97 -12.71
C TYR A 142 3.69 -9.41 -12.24
N GLY A 143 4.09 -8.25 -12.74
CA GLY A 143 5.27 -7.53 -12.27
C GLY A 143 5.16 -7.23 -10.78
N LEU A 144 4.08 -6.59 -10.35
CA LEU A 144 3.85 -6.25 -8.94
C LEU A 144 3.77 -7.48 -8.04
N TRP A 145 3.07 -8.54 -8.45
CA TRP A 145 3.05 -9.81 -7.71
C TRP A 145 4.41 -10.51 -7.64
N GLY A 146 5.38 -10.14 -8.49
CA GLY A 146 6.76 -10.62 -8.42
C GLY A 146 7.67 -9.83 -7.48
N LEU A 147 7.21 -8.70 -6.90
CA LEU A 147 8.08 -7.77 -6.17
C LEU A 147 7.92 -7.88 -4.65
N GLY A 148 8.90 -8.50 -3.98
CA GLY A 148 9.06 -8.42 -2.53
C GLY A 148 7.76 -8.68 -1.76
N LEU A 149 7.37 -7.75 -0.88
CA LEU A 149 6.13 -7.85 -0.10
C LEU A 149 4.85 -7.56 -0.91
N LEU A 150 4.94 -6.94 -2.10
CA LEU A 150 3.77 -6.79 -2.99
C LEU A 150 3.31 -8.12 -3.58
N SER A 151 4.14 -9.18 -3.49
CA SER A 151 3.71 -10.54 -3.77
C SER A 151 2.54 -11.00 -2.88
N LEU A 152 2.35 -10.41 -1.70
CA LEU A 152 1.25 -10.72 -0.79
C LEU A 152 -0.05 -10.00 -1.18
N THR A 153 0.00 -8.94 -1.99
CA THR A 153 -1.18 -8.17 -2.40
C THR A 153 -2.23 -9.05 -3.06
N LYS A 154 -3.46 -8.97 -2.55
CA LYS A 154 -4.57 -9.83 -2.95
C LYS A 154 -5.32 -9.28 -4.17
N VAL A 155 -5.48 -7.96 -4.22
CA VAL A 155 -6.25 -7.27 -5.25
C VAL A 155 -5.37 -6.19 -5.90
N ILE A 156 -5.19 -6.28 -7.21
CA ILE A 156 -4.55 -5.24 -8.02
C ILE A 156 -5.60 -4.64 -8.95
N VAL A 157 -5.83 -3.34 -8.87
CA VAL A 157 -6.68 -2.60 -9.81
C VAL A 157 -5.79 -1.72 -10.66
N VAL A 158 -5.88 -1.88 -11.97
CA VAL A 158 -5.10 -1.08 -12.93
C VAL A 158 -6.04 -0.15 -13.69
N VAL A 159 -5.74 1.14 -13.67
CA VAL A 159 -6.46 2.22 -14.36
C VAL A 159 -5.51 3.00 -15.27
N ASP A 160 -6.07 3.80 -16.18
CA ASP A 160 -5.28 4.65 -17.08
C ASP A 160 -4.49 5.73 -16.33
N ASP A 161 -3.49 6.30 -16.98
CA ASP A 161 -2.51 7.24 -16.43
C ASP A 161 -3.10 8.56 -15.92
N PHE A 162 -4.21 9.01 -16.51
CA PHE A 162 -4.91 10.23 -16.12
C PHE A 162 -5.82 10.04 -14.90
N VAL A 163 -5.96 8.82 -14.37
CA VAL A 163 -6.80 8.54 -13.20
C VAL A 163 -5.97 8.76 -11.92
N ASP A 164 -6.47 9.63 -11.04
CA ASP A 164 -5.85 9.83 -9.74
C ASP A 164 -6.16 8.65 -8.81
N VAL A 165 -5.14 7.81 -8.58
CA VAL A 165 -5.23 6.67 -7.66
C VAL A 165 -5.24 7.07 -6.19
N GLN A 166 -4.82 8.31 -5.85
CA GLN A 166 -4.97 8.84 -4.48
C GLN A 166 -6.42 9.15 -4.14
N ASN A 167 -7.33 9.13 -5.11
CA ASN A 167 -8.77 9.26 -4.94
C ASN A 167 -9.47 7.90 -5.18
N PRO A 168 -9.66 7.06 -4.13
CA PRO A 168 -10.35 5.78 -4.28
C PRO A 168 -11.77 5.89 -4.81
N SER A 169 -12.44 7.03 -4.61
CA SER A 169 -13.80 7.25 -5.12
C SER A 169 -13.81 7.37 -6.65
N GLU A 170 -12.82 8.06 -7.24
CA GLU A 170 -12.66 8.10 -8.69
C GLU A 170 -12.33 6.71 -9.23
N VAL A 171 -11.40 5.99 -8.60
CA VAL A 171 -11.02 4.64 -9.03
C VAL A 171 -12.23 3.69 -8.97
N ALA A 172 -13.02 3.73 -7.90
CA ALA A 172 -14.25 2.94 -7.80
C ALA A 172 -15.23 3.25 -8.94
N TRP A 173 -15.41 4.52 -9.29
CA TRP A 173 -16.23 4.92 -10.43
C TRP A 173 -15.69 4.37 -11.76
N ARG A 174 -14.37 4.44 -12.00
CA ARG A 174 -13.73 3.87 -13.20
C ARG A 174 -13.93 2.38 -13.28
N VAL A 175 -13.61 1.65 -12.21
CA VAL A 175 -13.75 0.19 -12.17
C VAL A 175 -15.19 -0.23 -12.47
N ALA A 176 -16.17 0.42 -11.85
CA ALA A 176 -17.58 0.08 -12.03
C ALA A 176 -18.10 0.31 -13.47
N ASN A 177 -17.46 1.19 -14.25
CA ASN A 177 -17.90 1.55 -15.59
C ASN A 177 -17.03 0.99 -16.72
N ASN A 178 -15.77 0.65 -16.45
CA ASN A 178 -14.77 0.34 -17.48
C ASN A 178 -14.51 -1.16 -17.66
N ILE A 179 -15.01 -2.03 -16.78
CA ILE A 179 -14.70 -3.46 -16.83
C ILE A 179 -15.82 -4.27 -17.49
N ASN A 180 -15.40 -5.24 -18.30
CA ASN A 180 -16.17 -6.45 -18.60
C ASN A 180 -15.62 -7.59 -17.74
N PRO A 181 -16.36 -8.05 -16.71
CA PRO A 181 -15.81 -9.00 -15.76
C PRO A 181 -15.30 -10.32 -16.35
N ALA A 182 -15.87 -10.76 -17.47
CA ALA A 182 -15.45 -12.02 -18.11
C ALA A 182 -14.05 -11.96 -18.74
N THR A 183 -13.59 -10.77 -19.12
CA THR A 183 -12.31 -10.59 -19.86
C THR A 183 -11.28 -9.80 -19.08
N ASP A 184 -11.73 -8.96 -18.15
CA ASP A 184 -10.90 -7.95 -17.52
C ASP A 184 -10.45 -8.34 -16.10
N LEU A 185 -10.93 -9.48 -15.60
CA LEU A 185 -10.43 -10.09 -14.37
C LEU A 185 -9.38 -11.15 -14.68
N VAL A 186 -8.31 -11.14 -13.90
CA VAL A 186 -7.25 -12.15 -13.90
C VAL A 186 -7.22 -12.78 -12.52
N LEU A 187 -7.57 -14.06 -12.44
CA LEU A 187 -7.46 -14.85 -11.20
C LEU A 187 -6.19 -15.68 -11.24
N VAL A 188 -5.41 -15.62 -10.17
CA VAL A 188 -4.16 -16.39 -10.00
C VAL A 188 -4.07 -16.89 -8.58
N ASP A 189 -3.37 -18.00 -8.37
CA ASP A 189 -3.00 -18.47 -7.04
C ASP A 189 -1.59 -18.01 -6.69
N GLY A 190 -1.33 -17.78 -5.41
CA GLY A 190 -0.03 -17.32 -4.95
C GLY A 190 0.07 -17.14 -3.44
N PRO A 191 1.22 -16.64 -2.97
CA PRO A 191 1.44 -16.37 -1.56
C PRO A 191 0.56 -15.22 -1.07
N ILE A 192 0.02 -15.32 0.12
CA ILE A 192 -0.80 -14.28 0.77
C ILE A 192 -0.30 -14.07 2.19
N ASP A 193 -0.78 -13.02 2.85
CA ASP A 193 -0.42 -12.75 4.23
C ASP A 193 -0.85 -13.89 5.17
N ASP A 194 -0.07 -14.13 6.22
CA ASP A 194 -0.37 -15.15 7.24
C ASP A 194 -1.65 -14.79 8.02
N LEU A 195 -1.96 -13.49 8.09
CA LEU A 195 -3.11 -12.92 8.77
C LEU A 195 -4.33 -12.76 7.85
N ASP A 196 -4.29 -13.29 6.61
CA ASP A 196 -5.46 -13.25 5.71
C ASP A 196 -6.57 -14.16 6.24
N VAL A 197 -7.57 -13.53 6.86
CA VAL A 197 -8.74 -14.20 7.48
C VAL A 197 -9.65 -14.91 6.48
N ALA A 198 -9.54 -14.64 5.18
CA ALA A 198 -10.43 -15.16 4.16
C ALA A 198 -9.84 -16.38 3.42
N SER A 199 -8.55 -16.66 3.59
CA SER A 199 -7.92 -17.81 2.97
C SER A 199 -8.20 -19.10 3.72
N PRO A 200 -8.54 -20.19 3.02
CA PRO A 200 -8.71 -21.49 3.65
C PRO A 200 -7.38 -22.16 4.04
N THR A 201 -6.25 -21.66 3.53
CA THR A 201 -4.92 -22.23 3.77
C THR A 201 -3.96 -21.13 4.21
N PRO A 202 -3.14 -21.35 5.26
CA PRO A 202 -2.15 -20.38 5.69
C PRO A 202 -1.19 -20.03 4.54
N ARG A 203 -0.93 -18.73 4.34
CA ARG A 203 0.07 -18.17 3.42
C ARG A 203 -0.10 -18.51 1.94
N PHE A 204 -1.17 -19.19 1.53
CA PHE A 204 -1.44 -19.52 0.13
C PHE A 204 -2.93 -19.37 -0.18
N GLY A 205 -3.25 -18.67 -1.27
CA GLY A 205 -4.62 -18.47 -1.71
C GLY A 205 -4.70 -17.82 -3.08
N SER A 206 -5.89 -17.34 -3.42
CA SER A 206 -6.15 -16.70 -4.70
C SER A 206 -6.03 -15.17 -4.62
N LYS A 207 -5.69 -14.60 -5.77
CA LYS A 207 -5.51 -13.17 -6.01
C LYS A 207 -6.30 -12.78 -7.25
N VAL A 208 -6.67 -11.50 -7.32
CA VAL A 208 -7.39 -10.95 -8.47
C VAL A 208 -6.72 -9.67 -8.97
N GLY A 209 -6.49 -9.64 -10.27
CA GLY A 209 -6.12 -8.44 -11.02
C GLY A 209 -7.34 -7.95 -11.79
N ILE A 210 -7.59 -6.64 -11.76
CA ILE A 210 -8.71 -5.99 -12.44
C ILE A 210 -8.14 -4.96 -13.40
N ASP A 211 -8.33 -5.19 -14.69
CA ASP A 211 -7.95 -4.25 -15.74
C ASP A 211 -9.11 -3.28 -16.01
N ALA A 212 -9.11 -2.14 -15.34
CA ALA A 212 -10.07 -1.05 -15.53
C ALA A 212 -9.59 0.05 -16.49
N THR A 213 -8.53 -0.23 -17.28
CA THR A 213 -8.04 0.68 -18.32
C THR A 213 -9.01 0.76 -19.50
N ARG A 214 -8.93 1.84 -20.30
CA ARG A 214 -9.67 1.93 -21.57
C ARG A 214 -9.29 0.77 -22.49
N LYS A 215 -10.29 0.20 -23.17
CA LYS A 215 -10.10 -0.93 -24.10
C LYS A 215 -10.10 -0.47 -25.55
N GLY A 216 -9.18 -1.02 -26.33
CA GLY A 216 -9.05 -0.74 -27.77
C GLY A 216 -9.56 -1.87 -28.67
N PRO A 217 -9.58 -1.64 -30.00
CA PRO A 217 -9.97 -2.66 -30.99
C PRO A 217 -9.15 -3.95 -30.90
N GLU A 218 -7.87 -3.85 -30.56
CA GLU A 218 -6.97 -5.00 -30.40
C GLU A 218 -7.28 -5.86 -29.17
N GLU A 219 -8.11 -5.36 -28.24
CA GLU A 219 -8.61 -6.08 -27.08
C GLU A 219 -10.05 -6.58 -27.28
N GLY A 220 -10.55 -6.53 -28.52
CA GLY A 220 -11.92 -6.92 -28.87
C GLY A 220 -12.98 -5.86 -28.58
N TYR A 221 -12.58 -4.64 -28.20
CA TYR A 221 -13.49 -3.52 -27.99
C TYR A 221 -13.63 -2.67 -29.27
N HIS A 222 -14.68 -2.93 -30.04
CA HIS A 222 -14.90 -2.27 -31.34
C HIS A 222 -15.77 -1.00 -31.28
N ARG A 223 -16.28 -0.65 -30.09
CA ARG A 223 -17.03 0.60 -29.89
C ARG A 223 -16.06 1.77 -29.70
N GLN A 224 -16.52 2.98 -29.98
CA GLN A 224 -15.78 4.17 -29.57
C GLN A 224 -15.84 4.28 -28.04
N TRP A 225 -14.69 4.44 -27.40
CA TRP A 225 -14.64 4.71 -25.97
C TRP A 225 -15.18 6.13 -25.70
N PRO A 226 -16.18 6.30 -24.81
CA PRO A 226 -16.77 7.62 -24.57
C PRO A 226 -15.79 8.53 -23.81
N PRO A 227 -15.80 9.86 -24.09
CA PRO A 227 -15.07 10.82 -23.27
C PRO A 227 -15.74 11.00 -21.90
N ASP A 228 -14.99 11.55 -20.96
CA ASP A 228 -15.54 11.95 -19.67
C ASP A 228 -16.45 13.18 -19.82
N ILE A 229 -17.38 13.32 -18.87
CA ILE A 229 -18.20 14.52 -18.77
C ILE A 229 -17.38 15.58 -18.03
N GLU A 230 -17.03 16.65 -18.74
CA GLU A 230 -16.27 17.77 -18.20
C GLU A 230 -16.98 19.10 -18.45
N MET A 231 -16.81 20.04 -17.54
CA MET A 231 -17.27 21.42 -17.72
C MET A 231 -16.35 22.12 -18.73
N SER A 232 -16.92 22.90 -19.65
CA SER A 232 -16.09 23.65 -20.59
C SER A 232 -15.18 24.66 -19.86
N PRO A 233 -13.97 24.92 -20.37
CA PRO A 233 -13.03 25.86 -19.74
C PRO A 233 -13.65 27.22 -19.44
N ASP A 234 -14.38 27.81 -20.39
CA ASP A 234 -15.02 29.12 -20.22
C ASP A 234 -16.03 29.14 -19.06
N ILE A 235 -16.78 28.05 -18.85
CA ILE A 235 -17.75 27.96 -17.75
C ILE A 235 -17.03 27.72 -16.43
N ARG A 236 -15.99 26.88 -16.41
CA ARG A 236 -15.16 26.66 -15.23
C ARG A 236 -14.55 27.97 -14.76
N ASP A 237 -13.90 28.71 -15.67
CA ASP A 237 -13.24 29.97 -15.36
C ASP A 237 -14.26 31.01 -14.86
N ARG A 238 -15.42 31.12 -15.52
CA ARG A 238 -16.51 31.99 -15.08
C ARG A 238 -17.05 31.64 -13.69
N VAL A 239 -17.14 30.35 -13.34
CA VAL A 239 -17.58 29.91 -12.00
C VAL A 239 -16.49 30.21 -10.97
N THR A 240 -15.23 29.98 -11.30
CA THR A 240 -14.07 30.28 -10.47
C THR A 240 -13.96 31.77 -10.16
N GLU A 241 -14.08 32.65 -11.16
CA GLU A 241 -14.06 34.11 -10.99
C GLU A 241 -15.17 34.60 -10.06
N ARG A 242 -16.35 33.97 -10.12
CA ARG A 242 -17.51 34.35 -9.33
C ARG A 242 -17.61 33.63 -7.99
N TRP A 243 -16.66 32.75 -7.65
CA TRP A 243 -16.76 31.89 -6.46
C TRP A 243 -16.88 32.70 -5.16
N ALA A 244 -16.06 33.75 -5.03
CA ALA A 244 -16.10 34.67 -3.89
C ALA A 244 -17.42 35.46 -3.83
N GLU A 245 -17.98 35.86 -4.98
CA GLU A 245 -19.27 36.55 -5.05
C GLU A 245 -20.43 35.68 -4.57
N LEU A 246 -20.33 34.36 -4.77
CA LEU A 246 -21.37 33.40 -4.42
C LEU A 246 -21.36 32.99 -2.94
N GLY A 247 -20.33 33.39 -2.17
CA GLY A 247 -20.25 33.11 -0.73
C GLY A 247 -20.08 31.62 -0.39
N LEU A 248 -19.46 30.83 -1.28
CA LEU A 248 -19.35 29.37 -1.16
C LEU A 248 -18.12 28.88 -0.36
N GLY A 249 -17.38 29.80 0.27
CA GLY A 249 -16.12 29.50 0.95
C GLY A 249 -14.93 29.42 0.00
N ASP A 250 -13.85 28.77 0.43
CA ASP A 250 -12.65 28.62 -0.39
C ASP A 250 -12.89 27.66 -1.56
N ILE A 251 -12.25 27.92 -2.70
CA ILE A 251 -12.23 26.97 -3.81
C ILE A 251 -11.37 25.79 -3.36
N ILE A 252 -11.99 24.62 -3.24
CA ILE A 252 -11.27 23.36 -3.10
C ILE A 252 -10.73 23.03 -4.49
N PRO A 253 -9.39 22.99 -4.69
CA PRO A 253 -8.82 22.57 -5.96
C PRO A 253 -9.40 21.20 -6.32
N SER A 254 -9.94 21.04 -7.52
CA SER A 254 -10.19 19.69 -8.02
C SER A 254 -8.83 19.10 -8.38
N ASP A 255 -8.56 17.86 -7.98
CA ASP A 255 -7.31 17.13 -8.27
C ASP A 255 -7.04 16.92 -9.78
N ARG A 256 -7.85 17.51 -10.66
CA ARG A 256 -7.77 17.40 -12.12
C ARG A 256 -7.02 18.53 -12.82
N SER A 257 -6.33 19.41 -12.10
CA SER A 257 -5.53 20.47 -12.73
C SER A 257 -4.11 20.02 -13.09
N ALA A 258 -3.96 19.10 -14.07
CA ALA A 258 -2.82 19.03 -14.99
C ALA A 258 -2.80 17.73 -15.81
N SER A 259 -3.38 17.76 -17.02
CA SER A 259 -2.91 17.00 -18.19
C SER A 259 -3.42 17.66 -19.45
#